data_AF-A0A097PKQ5-F1
#
_entry.id   AF-A0A097PKQ5-F1
#
_cell.length_a   1.000
_cell.length_b   1.000
_cell.length_c   1.000
_cell.angle_alpha   90.00
_cell.angle_beta   90.00
_cell.angle_gamma   90.00
#
_symmetry.space_group_name_H-M   'P 1'
#
loop_
_entity.id
_entity.type
_entity.pdbx_description
1 polymer ?
#
loop_
_entity_poly.entity_id
_entity_poly.type
_entity_poly.pdbx_seq_one_letter_code
_entity_poly.pdbx_strand_id
1 'polypeptide(L)'
;PAFVLMLGTRRLPFPAASFDLMHCSRCLIPFTAYNATYFMEVDRLLRPGGYLAISGPPVQWAKQDKEWADLQAVARALCYELIVVDGNTVIWKKPVGDACLQNQNELGLELCDDSDDPSSAWYVKLKKCVSQTSIKGDIAVGAIPKWPQRLKQAPSRATLIKNGNDVFEADTRRWERRISYYKNSLHLKLGTAAVRNVMDMNAFFGGFAASLTSDPLWVMNVV
;
A
#
# COMPACT_ATOMS: atom_id res chain seq x y z
N PRO A 1 -6.80 3.54 5.99
CA PRO A 1 -5.75 4.29 6.72
C PRO A 1 -4.74 4.88 5.73
N ALA A 2 -4.07 5.98 6.09
CA ALA A 2 -2.99 6.58 5.31
C ALA A 2 -1.69 6.52 6.13
N PHE A 3 -0.55 6.39 5.45
CA PHE A 3 0.77 6.31 6.07
C PHE A 3 1.69 7.32 5.40
N VAL A 4 2.56 7.96 6.18
CA VAL A 4 3.64 8.81 5.68
C VAL A 4 4.94 8.05 5.83
N LEU A 5 5.66 7.89 4.72
CA LEU A 5 6.82 7.00 4.62
C LEU A 5 7.99 7.72 3.97
N MET A 6 9.20 7.27 4.27
CA MET A 6 10.44 7.75 3.66
C MET A 6 11.06 6.61 2.84
N LEU A 7 11.30 6.84 1.55
CA LEU A 7 12.04 5.88 0.72
C LEU A 7 13.55 6.01 1.00
N GLY A 8 14.14 4.90 1.43
CA GLY A 8 15.57 4.79 1.70
C GLY A 8 16.25 3.79 0.77
N THR A 9 17.21 3.03 1.29
CA THR A 9 17.91 1.96 0.54
C THR A 9 17.31 0.57 0.78
N ARG A 10 16.28 0.48 1.63
CA ARG A 10 15.58 -0.75 2.01
C ARG A 10 14.11 -0.65 1.62
N ARG A 11 13.48 -1.82 1.40
CA ARG A 11 12.03 -1.94 1.22
C ARG A 11 11.31 -1.25 2.38
N LEU A 12 10.22 -0.55 2.06
CA LEU A 12 9.28 -0.07 3.05
C LEU A 12 8.64 -1.27 3.76
N PRO A 13 8.34 -1.16 5.07
CA PRO A 13 7.97 -2.27 5.94
C PRO A 13 6.51 -2.74 5.73
N PHE A 14 6.12 -2.93 4.48
CA PHE A 14 4.81 -3.42 4.09
C PHE A 14 4.95 -4.58 3.12
N PRO A 15 4.08 -5.59 3.22
CA PRO A 15 3.97 -6.62 2.19
C PRO A 15 3.64 -6.00 0.83
N ALA A 16 3.93 -6.73 -0.25
CA ALA A 16 3.54 -6.31 -1.60
C ALA A 16 2.01 -6.09 -1.71
N ALA A 17 1.57 -5.26 -2.66
CA ALA A 17 0.15 -5.00 -2.92
C ALA A 17 -0.65 -4.58 -1.66
N SER A 18 -0.10 -3.66 -0.87
CA SER A 18 -0.72 -3.18 0.38
C SER A 18 -1.54 -1.89 0.22
N PHE A 19 -1.26 -1.10 -0.82
CA PHE A 19 -1.83 0.24 -0.99
C PHE A 19 -2.64 0.37 -2.29
N ASP A 20 -3.75 1.13 -2.21
CA ASP A 20 -4.58 1.48 -3.37
C ASP A 20 -4.04 2.73 -4.09
N LEU A 21 -3.34 3.60 -3.36
CA LEU A 21 -2.80 4.86 -3.82
C LEU A 21 -1.46 5.13 -3.13
N MET A 22 -0.49 5.60 -3.90
CA MET A 22 0.74 6.22 -3.40
C MET A 22 0.85 7.63 -3.94
N HIS A 23 1.09 8.58 -3.06
CA HIS A 23 1.24 9.98 -3.42
C HIS A 23 2.58 10.52 -2.91
N CYS A 24 3.35 11.08 -3.82
CA CYS A 24 4.49 11.93 -3.50
C CYS A 24 4.09 13.38 -3.77
N SER A 25 4.10 14.23 -2.73
CA SER A 25 3.97 15.67 -2.86
C SER A 25 5.29 16.33 -2.55
N ARG A 26 5.95 16.89 -3.57
CA ARG A 26 7.26 17.55 -3.51
C ARG A 26 8.31 16.74 -2.75
N CYS A 27 8.27 15.41 -2.89
CA CYS A 27 9.16 14.53 -2.14
C CYS A 27 10.62 14.57 -2.64
N LEU A 28 10.86 15.12 -3.84
CA LEU A 28 12.18 15.17 -4.49
C LEU A 28 12.87 13.79 -4.58
N ILE A 29 12.07 12.71 -4.60
CA ILE A 29 12.56 11.35 -4.75
C ILE A 29 12.95 11.17 -6.21
N PRO A 30 14.21 10.79 -6.51
CA PRO A 30 14.63 10.55 -7.88
C PRO A 30 14.15 9.17 -8.33
N PHE A 31 12.88 9.04 -8.70
CA PHE A 31 12.22 7.75 -8.97
C PHE A 31 12.92 6.88 -10.03
N THR A 32 13.65 7.50 -10.95
CA THR A 32 14.40 6.84 -12.04
C THR A 32 15.82 6.43 -11.64
N ALA A 33 16.32 6.88 -10.48
CA ALA A 33 17.68 6.59 -10.02
C ALA A 33 17.90 5.10 -9.69
N TYR A 34 19.16 4.69 -9.74
CA TYR A 34 19.63 3.35 -9.38
C TYR A 34 18.93 2.21 -10.13
N ASN A 35 18.63 2.41 -11.42
CA ASN A 35 17.80 1.53 -12.26
C ASN A 35 16.34 1.49 -11.76
N ALA A 36 15.76 2.67 -11.53
CA ALA A 36 14.36 2.84 -11.13
C ALA A 36 13.93 2.08 -9.86
N THR A 37 14.85 1.78 -8.94
CA THR A 37 14.55 0.97 -7.74
C THR A 37 13.50 1.59 -6.83
N TYR A 38 13.43 2.92 -6.78
CA TYR A 38 12.38 3.64 -6.05
C TYR A 38 11.01 3.44 -6.68
N PHE A 39 10.92 3.51 -8.01
CA PHE A 39 9.67 3.23 -8.72
C PHE A 39 9.28 1.75 -8.57
N MET A 40 10.25 0.83 -8.63
CA MET A 40 10.00 -0.61 -8.39
C MET A 40 9.46 -0.89 -7.00
N GLU A 41 9.91 -0.15 -5.99
CA GLU A 41 9.38 -0.27 -4.63
C GLU A 41 7.95 0.25 -4.50
N VAL A 42 7.65 1.36 -5.18
CA VAL A 42 6.26 1.85 -5.31
C VAL A 42 5.40 0.80 -6.03
N ASP A 43 5.92 0.22 -7.12
CA ASP A 43 5.22 -0.82 -7.87
C ASP A 43 4.93 -2.03 -6.98
N ARG A 44 5.92 -2.57 -6.27
CA ARG A 44 5.76 -3.70 -5.36
C ARG A 44 4.63 -3.47 -4.36
N LEU A 45 4.49 -2.25 -3.86
CA LEU A 45 3.53 -1.91 -2.80
C LEU A 45 2.13 -1.57 -3.31
N LEU A 46 2.01 -1.06 -4.54
CA LEU A 46 0.73 -0.77 -5.17
C LEU A 46 0.02 -2.05 -5.59
N ARG A 47 -1.27 -2.13 -5.24
CA ARG A 47 -2.18 -3.15 -5.74
C ARG A 47 -2.36 -3.01 -7.26
N PRO A 48 -2.60 -4.12 -7.99
CA PRO A 48 -3.05 -4.04 -9.37
C PRO A 48 -4.28 -3.12 -9.50
N GLY A 49 -4.29 -2.22 -10.48
CA GLY A 49 -5.32 -1.18 -10.62
C GLY A 49 -5.21 0.00 -9.65
N GLY A 50 -4.20 0.01 -8.77
CA GLY A 50 -3.91 1.14 -7.88
C GLY A 50 -3.28 2.33 -8.60
N TYR A 51 -3.13 3.44 -7.88
CA TYR A 51 -2.73 4.72 -8.46
C TYR A 51 -1.40 5.22 -7.89
N LEU A 52 -0.55 5.75 -8.75
CA LEU A 52 0.62 6.53 -8.38
C LEU A 52 0.37 7.99 -8.75
N ALA A 53 0.42 8.88 -7.76
CA ALA A 53 0.37 10.31 -7.96
C ALA A 53 1.71 10.95 -7.59
N ILE A 54 2.25 11.80 -8.46
CA ILE A 54 3.43 12.62 -8.18
C ILE A 54 3.07 14.08 -8.43
N SER A 55 3.22 14.91 -7.40
CA SER A 55 2.97 16.34 -7.44
C SER A 55 4.28 17.10 -7.18
N GLY A 56 4.83 17.78 -8.17
CA GLY A 56 6.11 18.51 -8.08
C GLY A 56 7.08 18.16 -9.20
N PRO A 57 8.35 18.58 -9.10
CA PRO A 57 9.37 18.25 -10.09
C PRO A 57 9.50 16.71 -10.27
N PRO A 58 9.64 16.18 -11.50
CA PRO A 58 9.84 16.90 -12.77
C PRO A 58 8.56 17.23 -13.56
N VAL A 59 7.37 17.03 -13.00
CA VAL A 59 6.10 17.17 -13.73
C VAL A 59 5.85 18.62 -14.15
N GLN A 60 5.83 18.87 -15.47
CA GLN A 60 5.69 20.21 -16.08
C GLN A 60 6.65 21.26 -15.48
N TRP A 61 7.85 20.85 -15.07
CA TRP A 61 8.84 21.75 -14.46
C TRP A 61 9.86 22.23 -15.49
N ALA A 62 10.08 23.54 -15.56
CA ALA A 62 11.02 24.12 -16.52
C ALA A 62 12.44 23.55 -16.34
N LYS A 63 13.09 23.19 -17.45
CA LYS A 63 14.45 22.62 -17.51
C LYS A 63 14.58 21.22 -16.89
N GLN A 64 13.49 20.47 -16.76
CA GLN A 64 13.51 19.07 -16.32
C GLN A 64 12.83 18.12 -17.33
N ASP A 65 12.85 18.50 -18.61
CA ASP A 65 12.23 17.72 -19.69
C ASP A 65 12.82 16.31 -19.79
N LYS A 66 14.12 16.16 -19.49
CA LYS A 66 14.79 14.86 -19.48
C LYS A 66 14.31 13.99 -18.32
N GLU A 67 14.31 14.50 -17.09
CA GLU A 67 13.85 13.77 -15.91
C GLU A 67 12.37 13.40 -16.03
N TRP A 68 11.57 14.28 -16.63
CA TRP A 68 10.18 13.99 -16.96
C TRP A 68 10.04 12.87 -17.99
N ALA A 69 10.82 12.90 -19.07
CA ALA A 69 10.83 11.85 -20.08
C ALA A 69 11.30 10.50 -19.50
N ASP A 70 12.34 10.49 -18.67
CA ASP A 70 12.85 9.29 -18.00
C ASP A 70 11.78 8.69 -17.05
N LEU A 71 11.07 9.54 -16.30
CA LEU A 71 9.99 9.11 -15.42
C LEU A 71 8.82 8.49 -16.21
N GLN A 72 8.45 9.11 -17.33
CA GLN A 72 7.44 8.59 -18.25
C GLN A 72 7.89 7.25 -18.88
N ALA A 73 9.16 7.12 -19.23
CA ALA A 73 9.71 5.88 -19.79
C ALA A 73 9.63 4.72 -18.79
N VAL A 74 9.99 4.95 -17.52
CA VAL A 74 9.86 3.93 -16.46
C VAL A 74 8.41 3.52 -16.25
N ALA A 75 7.49 4.50 -16.17
CA ALA A 75 6.06 4.20 -16.03
C ALA A 75 5.54 3.36 -17.20
N ARG A 76 5.91 3.70 -18.45
CA ARG A 76 5.53 2.95 -19.66
C ARG A 76 6.12 1.54 -19.68
N ALA A 77 7.39 1.36 -19.30
CA ALA A 77 8.02 0.04 -19.23
C ALA A 77 7.34 -0.91 -18.22
N LEU A 78 6.65 -0.35 -17.21
CA LEU A 78 5.81 -1.08 -16.27
C LEU A 78 4.31 -1.04 -16.64
N CYS A 79 3.99 -0.60 -17.86
CA CYS A 79 2.64 -0.48 -18.43
C CYS A 79 1.66 0.32 -17.59
N TYR A 80 2.15 1.32 -16.87
CA TYR A 80 1.29 2.25 -16.16
C TYR A 80 0.52 3.10 -17.18
N GLU A 81 -0.79 3.12 -17.04
CA GLU A 81 -1.68 3.96 -17.83
C GLU A 81 -1.59 5.40 -17.32
N LEU A 82 -1.23 6.36 -18.18
CA LEU A 82 -1.26 7.78 -17.84
C LEU A 82 -2.72 8.27 -17.80
N ILE A 83 -3.20 8.64 -16.61
CA ILE A 83 -4.58 9.07 -16.42
C ILE A 83 -4.73 10.58 -16.61
N VAL A 84 -3.84 11.35 -15.98
CA VAL A 84 -3.87 12.80 -16.06
C VAL A 84 -2.49 13.40 -15.83
N VAL A 85 -2.24 14.51 -16.52
CA VAL A 85 -1.20 15.49 -16.18
C VAL A 85 -1.91 16.83 -16.04
N ASP A 86 -1.99 17.35 -14.82
CA ASP A 86 -2.64 18.61 -14.50
C ASP A 86 -1.72 19.48 -13.63
N GLY A 87 -1.32 20.62 -14.18
CA GLY A 87 -0.24 21.44 -13.64
C GLY A 87 1.00 20.60 -13.32
N ASN A 88 1.47 20.70 -12.07
CA ASN A 88 2.61 19.92 -11.61
C ASN A 88 2.25 18.54 -11.04
N THR A 89 1.07 18.02 -11.32
CA THR A 89 0.62 16.71 -10.84
C THR A 89 0.40 15.75 -11.99
N VAL A 90 0.93 14.55 -11.86
CA VAL A 90 0.66 13.42 -12.74
C VAL A 90 0.05 12.29 -11.93
N ILE A 91 -0.89 11.58 -12.55
CA ILE A 91 -1.45 10.36 -12.00
C ILE A 91 -1.36 9.26 -13.04
N TRP A 92 -0.81 8.13 -12.63
CA TRP A 92 -0.84 6.89 -13.37
C TRP A 92 -1.65 5.81 -12.65
N LYS A 93 -2.17 4.87 -13.42
CA LYS A 93 -2.84 3.67 -12.93
C LYS A 93 -2.00 2.43 -13.25
N LYS A 94 -1.72 1.63 -12.22
CA LYS A 94 -1.00 0.35 -12.35
C LYS A 94 -1.87 -0.66 -13.13
N PRO A 95 -1.31 -1.45 -14.05
CA PRO A 95 -2.06 -2.49 -14.76
C PRO A 95 -2.61 -3.55 -13.80
N VAL A 96 -3.67 -4.24 -14.22
CA VAL A 96 -4.33 -5.30 -13.41
C VAL A 96 -3.73 -6.69 -13.68
N GLY A 97 -3.02 -6.90 -14.79
CA GLY A 97 -2.47 -8.20 -15.20
C GLY A 97 -0.95 -8.23 -15.36
N ASP A 98 -0.39 -9.45 -15.35
CA ASP A 98 1.06 -9.71 -15.33
C ASP A 98 1.74 -9.65 -16.71
N ALA A 99 0.98 -9.46 -17.79
CA ALA A 99 1.46 -9.59 -19.17
C ALA A 99 2.37 -8.43 -19.67
N CYS A 100 2.67 -7.44 -18.82
CA CYS A 100 3.36 -6.22 -19.22
C CYS A 100 4.84 -6.45 -19.58
N LEU A 101 5.61 -7.02 -18.65
CA LEU A 101 7.08 -7.07 -18.76
C LEU A 101 7.60 -8.01 -19.84
N GLN A 102 6.77 -8.97 -20.27
CA GLN A 102 7.12 -9.90 -21.34
C GLN A 102 7.12 -9.22 -22.73
N ASN A 103 6.39 -8.11 -22.89
CA ASN A 103 6.11 -7.51 -24.20
C ASN A 103 6.72 -6.11 -24.42
N GLN A 104 7.10 -5.36 -23.37
CA GLN A 104 7.50 -3.94 -23.47
C GLN A 104 8.76 -3.60 -22.66
N ASN A 105 9.78 -4.45 -22.68
CA ASN A 105 10.99 -4.26 -21.89
C ASN A 105 12.08 -3.39 -22.57
N GLU A 106 11.74 -2.19 -23.01
CA GLU A 106 12.71 -1.28 -23.67
C GLU A 106 13.84 -0.80 -22.73
N LEU A 107 13.58 -0.80 -21.41
CA LEU A 107 14.54 -0.37 -20.37
C LEU A 107 15.36 -1.52 -19.77
N GLY A 108 15.17 -2.78 -20.21
CA GLY A 108 15.90 -3.94 -19.67
C GLY A 108 15.59 -4.25 -18.20
N LEU A 109 14.39 -3.92 -17.72
CA LEU A 109 13.90 -4.29 -16.40
C LEU A 109 13.64 -5.81 -16.34
N GLU A 110 14.29 -6.49 -15.40
CA GLU A 110 14.15 -7.93 -15.24
C GLU A 110 13.10 -8.27 -14.17
N LEU A 111 12.51 -9.46 -14.27
CA LEU A 111 11.68 -10.02 -13.20
C LEU A 111 12.57 -10.51 -12.06
N CYS A 112 12.08 -10.38 -10.82
CA CYS A 112 12.76 -10.99 -9.69
C CYS A 112 12.66 -12.52 -9.77
N ASP A 113 13.67 -13.21 -9.21
CA ASP A 113 13.67 -14.66 -9.06
C ASP A 113 12.48 -15.13 -8.20
N ASP A 114 11.92 -16.29 -8.51
CA ASP A 114 10.78 -16.88 -7.80
C ASP A 114 11.06 -17.13 -6.29
N SER A 115 12.34 -17.22 -5.91
CA SER A 115 12.77 -17.31 -4.51
C SER A 115 12.69 -15.99 -3.74
N ASP A 116 12.56 -14.84 -4.42
CA ASP A 116 12.43 -13.52 -3.79
C ASP A 116 10.98 -13.27 -3.38
N ASP A 117 10.67 -13.46 -2.09
CA ASP A 117 9.36 -13.12 -1.57
C ASP A 117 9.13 -11.59 -1.61
N PRO A 118 8.18 -11.08 -2.39
CA PRO A 118 7.90 -9.65 -2.49
C PRO A 118 7.23 -9.09 -1.23
N SER A 119 6.70 -9.96 -0.36
CA SER A 119 6.13 -9.58 0.93
C SER A 119 7.18 -9.48 2.04
N SER A 120 8.37 -10.06 1.84
CA SER A 120 9.49 -9.90 2.74
C SER A 120 10.10 -8.51 2.60
N ALA A 121 9.88 -7.66 3.60
CA ALA A 121 10.31 -6.26 3.57
C ALA A 121 11.38 -5.94 4.62
N TRP A 122 11.43 -6.68 5.73
CA TRP A 122 12.25 -6.31 6.87
C TRP A 122 13.73 -6.53 6.60
N TYR A 123 14.53 -5.47 6.72
CA TYR A 123 15.96 -5.45 6.39
C TYR A 123 16.33 -5.85 4.95
N VAL A 124 15.35 -5.94 4.04
CA VAL A 124 15.58 -6.24 2.63
C VAL A 124 15.97 -4.96 1.89
N LYS A 125 17.09 -4.98 1.16
CA LYS A 125 17.50 -3.86 0.30
C LYS A 125 16.53 -3.71 -0.87
N LEU A 126 16.40 -2.49 -1.39
CA LEU A 126 15.65 -2.28 -2.63
C LEU A 126 16.20 -3.17 -3.74
N LYS A 127 15.30 -3.73 -4.54
CA LYS A 127 15.63 -4.65 -5.63
C LYS A 127 15.60 -3.90 -6.96
N LYS A 128 16.47 -4.32 -7.88
CA LYS A 128 16.57 -3.82 -9.26
C LYS A 128 15.77 -4.68 -10.25
N CYS A 129 14.79 -5.41 -9.74
CA CYS A 129 13.95 -6.34 -10.49
C CYS A 129 12.49 -6.10 -10.10
N VAL A 130 11.57 -6.44 -10.99
CA VAL A 130 10.14 -6.27 -10.76
C VAL A 130 9.60 -7.52 -10.10
N SER A 131 8.98 -7.34 -8.94
CA SER A 131 8.35 -8.42 -8.20
C SER A 131 7.01 -8.81 -8.82
N GLN A 132 6.80 -10.10 -9.06
CA GLN A 132 5.46 -10.64 -9.36
C GLN A 132 4.69 -10.87 -8.06
N THR A 133 3.40 -10.57 -8.05
CA THR A 133 2.60 -10.78 -6.84
C THR A 133 2.20 -12.25 -6.73
N SER A 134 2.61 -12.92 -5.66
CA SER A 134 2.32 -14.33 -5.39
C SER A 134 0.99 -14.59 -4.68
N ILE A 135 0.20 -13.54 -4.40
CA ILE A 135 -1.05 -13.65 -3.64
C ILE A 135 -2.14 -14.19 -4.56
N LYS A 136 -2.68 -15.37 -4.22
CA LYS A 136 -3.84 -15.95 -4.89
C LYS A 136 -5.12 -15.22 -4.46
N GLY A 137 -5.97 -14.87 -5.43
CA GLY A 137 -7.27 -14.24 -5.21
C GLY A 137 -7.33 -12.77 -5.62
N ASP A 138 -8.52 -12.18 -5.49
CA ASP A 138 -8.78 -10.82 -5.94
C ASP A 138 -8.15 -9.79 -5.00
N ILE A 139 -7.04 -9.18 -5.43
CA ILE A 139 -6.34 -8.10 -4.72
C ILE A 139 -6.37 -6.77 -5.45
N ALA A 140 -6.95 -6.76 -6.66
CA ALA A 140 -7.00 -5.58 -7.49
C ALA A 140 -7.95 -4.52 -6.91
N VAL A 141 -7.60 -3.25 -7.12
CA VAL A 141 -8.49 -2.13 -6.79
C VAL A 141 -9.75 -2.25 -7.64
N GLY A 142 -10.91 -2.30 -6.98
CA GLY A 142 -12.22 -2.51 -7.60
C GLY A 142 -12.81 -3.90 -7.35
N ALA A 143 -11.97 -4.92 -7.16
CA ALA A 143 -12.42 -6.27 -6.79
C ALA A 143 -12.55 -6.46 -5.27
N ILE A 144 -11.75 -5.73 -4.48
CA ILE A 144 -11.84 -5.69 -3.01
C ILE A 144 -12.92 -4.70 -2.53
N PRO A 145 -13.54 -4.90 -1.35
CA PRO A 145 -14.53 -3.95 -0.84
C PRO A 145 -13.96 -2.56 -0.66
N LYS A 146 -14.86 -1.58 -0.78
CA LYS A 146 -14.55 -0.18 -0.48
C LYS A 146 -14.41 0.02 1.03
N TRP A 147 -13.75 1.12 1.39
CA TRP A 147 -13.79 1.62 2.75
C TRP A 147 -15.20 2.16 3.08
N PRO A 148 -15.76 1.91 4.28
CA PRO A 148 -15.18 1.20 5.42
C PRO A 148 -15.50 -0.30 5.44
N GLN A 149 -16.26 -0.86 4.49
CA GLN A 149 -16.66 -2.28 4.50
C GLN A 149 -15.45 -3.22 4.59
N ARG A 150 -14.31 -2.84 4.01
CA ARG A 150 -13.05 -3.59 4.06
C ARG A 150 -12.56 -3.90 5.48
N LEU A 151 -12.93 -3.13 6.50
CA LEU A 151 -12.54 -3.38 7.89
C LEU A 151 -13.09 -4.69 8.45
N LYS A 152 -14.19 -5.21 7.90
CA LYS A 152 -14.91 -6.39 8.40
C LYS A 152 -14.83 -7.59 7.46
N GLN A 153 -14.09 -7.48 6.36
CA GLN A 153 -13.90 -8.59 5.44
C GLN A 153 -12.47 -9.11 5.53
N ALA A 154 -12.33 -10.43 5.65
CA ALA A 154 -11.03 -11.08 5.63
C ALA A 154 -10.35 -10.79 4.27
N PRO A 155 -9.11 -10.25 4.26
CA PRO A 155 -8.38 -10.03 3.02
C PRO A 155 -7.92 -11.36 2.43
N SER A 156 -7.69 -11.43 1.11
CA SER A 156 -7.14 -12.63 0.46
C SER A 156 -5.83 -13.11 1.10
N ARG A 157 -5.05 -12.20 1.70
CA ARG A 157 -3.82 -12.53 2.44
C ARG A 157 -4.06 -13.37 3.70
N ALA A 158 -5.26 -13.36 4.27
CA ALA A 158 -5.60 -14.18 5.43
C ALA A 158 -5.47 -15.67 5.12
N THR A 159 -5.58 -16.11 3.85
CA THR A 159 -5.40 -17.51 3.46
C THR A 159 -3.95 -18.00 3.61
N LEU A 160 -2.98 -17.11 3.78
CA LEU A 160 -1.58 -17.48 4.08
C LEU A 160 -1.41 -18.03 5.50
N ILE A 161 -2.36 -17.72 6.39
CA ILE A 161 -2.38 -18.21 7.77
C ILE A 161 -3.32 -19.42 7.82
N LYS A 162 -2.92 -20.48 8.53
CA LYS A 162 -3.77 -21.66 8.74
C LYS A 162 -5.09 -21.22 9.40
N ASN A 163 -6.22 -21.52 8.76
CA ASN A 163 -7.56 -21.09 9.15
C ASN A 163 -7.71 -19.56 9.27
N GLY A 164 -6.92 -18.77 8.53
CA GLY A 164 -6.82 -17.33 8.76
C GLY A 164 -8.12 -16.55 8.57
N ASN A 165 -9.02 -17.00 7.69
CA ASN A 165 -10.37 -16.42 7.58
C ASN A 165 -11.17 -16.60 8.88
N ASP A 166 -11.21 -17.82 9.42
CA ASP A 166 -11.92 -18.12 10.66
C ASP A 166 -11.31 -17.36 11.85
N VAL A 167 -9.98 -17.25 11.89
CA VAL A 167 -9.27 -16.51 12.95
C VAL A 167 -9.54 -15.00 12.82
N PHE A 168 -9.55 -14.45 11.61
CA PHE A 168 -9.90 -13.04 11.36
C PHE A 168 -11.33 -12.73 11.83
N GLU A 169 -12.29 -13.59 11.50
CA GLU A 169 -13.67 -13.42 11.95
C GLU A 169 -13.80 -13.56 13.48
N ALA A 170 -13.09 -14.51 14.07
CA ALA A 170 -13.08 -14.68 15.52
C ALA A 170 -12.46 -13.46 16.24
N ASP A 171 -11.39 -12.88 15.70
CA ASP A 171 -10.77 -11.65 16.20
C ASP A 171 -11.72 -10.46 16.10
N THR A 172 -12.39 -10.31 14.95
CA THR A 172 -13.41 -9.26 14.74
C THR A 172 -14.53 -9.36 15.77
N ARG A 173 -15.15 -10.54 15.93
CA ARG A 173 -16.21 -10.77 16.93
C ARG A 173 -15.72 -10.55 18.36
N ARG A 174 -14.47 -10.94 18.66
CA ARG A 174 -13.85 -10.76 19.98
C ARG A 174 -13.71 -9.28 20.31
N TRP A 175 -13.21 -8.47 19.38
CA TRP A 175 -13.01 -7.04 19.62
C TRP A 175 -14.33 -6.26 19.67
N GLU A 176 -15.33 -6.60 18.85
CA GLU A 176 -16.66 -5.99 18.96
C GLU A 176 -17.27 -6.19 20.36
N ARG A 177 -17.17 -7.41 20.92
CA ARG A 177 -17.62 -7.71 22.29
C ARG A 177 -16.82 -6.95 23.35
N ARG A 178 -15.49 -6.89 23.20
CA ARG A 178 -14.60 -6.21 24.16
C ARG A 178 -14.81 -4.70 24.19
N ILE A 179 -14.92 -4.07 23.03
CA ILE A 179 -15.23 -2.64 22.94
C ILE A 179 -16.59 -2.35 23.57
N SER A 180 -17.59 -3.20 23.33
CA SER A 180 -18.91 -3.07 23.97
C SER A 180 -18.81 -3.15 25.50
N TYR A 181 -18.02 -4.09 26.03
CA TYR A 181 -17.76 -4.20 27.47
C TYR A 181 -17.02 -2.96 28.03
N TYR A 182 -16.01 -2.46 27.33
CA TYR A 182 -15.26 -1.26 27.73
C TYR A 182 -16.16 -0.03 27.85
N LYS A 183 -17.09 0.16 26.90
CA LYS A 183 -18.04 1.28 26.92
C LYS A 183 -19.13 1.09 27.98
N ASN A 184 -19.75 -0.08 28.02
CA ASN A 184 -20.99 -0.27 28.76
C ASN A 184 -20.78 -0.69 30.23
N SER A 185 -19.72 -1.45 30.51
CA SER A 185 -19.46 -2.02 31.84
C SER A 185 -18.35 -1.28 32.58
N LEU A 186 -17.30 -0.83 31.87
CA LEU A 186 -16.22 -0.03 32.47
C LEU A 186 -16.46 1.48 32.35
N HIS A 187 -17.52 1.88 31.64
CA HIS A 187 -17.86 3.29 31.40
C HIS A 187 -16.70 4.12 30.83
N LEU A 188 -15.82 3.48 30.03
CA LEU A 188 -14.74 4.18 29.36
C LEU A 188 -15.33 5.12 28.32
N LYS A 189 -15.01 6.41 28.46
CA LYS A 189 -15.51 7.49 27.59
C LYS A 189 -14.73 7.55 26.27
N LEU A 190 -14.61 6.41 25.59
CA LEU A 190 -13.99 6.27 24.27
C LEU A 190 -14.69 7.18 23.26
N GLY A 191 -13.92 7.90 22.45
CA GLY A 191 -14.48 8.81 21.45
C GLY A 191 -14.98 10.13 22.06
N THR A 192 -14.58 10.47 23.27
CA THR A 192 -14.88 11.77 23.89
C THR A 192 -13.58 12.54 24.16
N ALA A 193 -13.66 13.80 24.57
CA ALA A 193 -12.49 14.57 25.01
C ALA A 193 -11.68 13.88 26.13
N ALA A 194 -12.29 13.00 26.92
CA ALA A 194 -11.59 12.27 27.97
C ALA A 194 -10.68 11.16 27.43
N VAL A 195 -11.07 10.48 26.34
CA VAL A 195 -10.28 9.44 25.69
C VAL A 195 -10.39 9.57 24.17
N ARG A 196 -9.41 10.26 23.58
CA ARG A 196 -9.31 10.47 22.13
C ARG A 196 -8.19 9.68 21.44
N ASN A 197 -7.27 9.10 22.21
CA ASN A 197 -6.14 8.35 21.66
C ASN A 197 -6.02 7.04 22.43
N VAL A 198 -5.90 5.94 21.70
CA VAL A 198 -5.67 4.61 22.28
C VAL A 198 -4.55 3.93 21.52
N MET A 199 -3.73 3.16 22.24
CA MET A 199 -2.66 2.37 21.65
C MET A 199 -3.05 0.89 21.71
N ASP A 200 -3.09 0.25 20.55
CA ASP A 200 -3.18 -1.19 20.44
C ASP A 200 -1.76 -1.76 20.39
N MET A 201 -1.33 -2.35 21.52
CA MET A 201 0.02 -2.87 21.67
C MET A 201 0.26 -4.18 20.90
N ASN A 202 -0.79 -4.79 20.34
CA ASN A 202 -0.68 -6.02 19.55
C ASN A 202 -1.83 -6.09 18.55
N ALA A 203 -1.70 -5.33 17.46
CA ALA A 203 -2.82 -5.13 16.54
C ALA A 203 -3.22 -6.41 15.81
N PHE A 204 -2.28 -7.32 15.53
CA PHE A 204 -2.52 -8.56 14.78
C PHE A 204 -3.32 -8.32 13.47
N PHE A 205 -4.63 -8.57 13.44
CA PHE A 205 -5.51 -8.28 12.28
C PHE A 205 -6.10 -6.87 12.25
N GLY A 206 -5.91 -6.07 13.30
CA GLY A 206 -6.44 -4.72 13.46
C GLY A 206 -7.90 -4.67 13.94
N GLY A 207 -8.43 -5.77 14.48
CA GLY A 207 -9.84 -5.88 14.90
C GLY A 207 -10.24 -4.88 15.99
N PHE A 208 -9.32 -4.50 16.88
CA PHE A 208 -9.54 -3.46 17.89
C PHE A 208 -9.81 -2.10 17.24
N ALA A 209 -8.90 -1.65 16.35
CA ALA A 209 -9.05 -0.38 15.64
C ALA A 209 -10.31 -0.39 14.75
N ALA A 210 -10.57 -1.50 14.06
CA ALA A 210 -11.77 -1.67 13.25
C ALA A 210 -13.07 -1.52 14.07
N SER A 211 -13.09 -2.07 15.28
CA SER A 211 -14.24 -2.00 16.19
C SER A 211 -14.50 -0.60 16.76
N LEU A 212 -13.52 0.31 16.66
CA LEU A 212 -13.59 1.70 17.10
C LEU A 212 -13.79 2.69 15.94
N THR A 213 -13.99 2.21 14.70
CA THR A 213 -14.04 3.09 13.52
C THR A 213 -15.17 4.13 13.54
N SER A 214 -16.23 3.89 14.32
CA SER A 214 -17.36 4.82 14.47
C SER A 214 -17.13 5.86 15.56
N ASP A 215 -16.10 5.69 16.40
CA ASP A 215 -15.78 6.61 17.48
C ASP A 215 -14.78 7.67 16.97
N PRO A 216 -14.94 8.96 17.36
CA PRO A 216 -14.01 10.01 16.95
C PRO A 216 -12.73 9.97 17.81
N LEU A 217 -11.96 8.89 17.67
CA LEU A 217 -10.69 8.66 18.34
C LEU A 217 -9.62 8.16 17.37
N TRP A 218 -8.36 8.29 17.79
CA TRP A 218 -7.20 7.76 17.09
C TRP A 218 -6.73 6.46 17.73
N VAL A 219 -6.44 5.47 16.89
CA VAL A 219 -5.81 4.22 17.32
C VAL A 219 -4.40 4.14 16.74
N MET A 220 -3.40 4.07 17.61
CA MET A 220 -2.02 3.75 17.22
C MET A 220 -1.83 2.23 17.34
N ASN A 221 -1.56 1.57 16.22
CA ASN A 221 -1.32 0.13 16.18
C ASN A 221 0.18 -0.16 16.27
N VAL A 222 0.56 -1.05 17.18
CA VAL A 222 1.87 -1.68 17.26
C VAL A 222 1.77 -3.07 16.62
N VAL A 223 2.65 -3.34 15.66
CA VAL A 223 2.70 -4.56 14.82
C VAL A 223 4.04 -5.22 14.97
#